data_AF-A0A5B7AES7-F1
#
_entry.id   AF-A0A5B7AES7-F1
#
_cell.length_a   1.000
_cell.length_b   1.000
_cell.length_c   1.000
_cell.angle_alpha   90.00
_cell.angle_beta   90.00
_cell.angle_gamma   90.00
#
_symmetry.space_group_name_H-M   'P 1'
#
loop_
_entity.id
_entity.type
_entity.pdbx_description
1 polymer ?
#
loop_
_entity_poly.entity_id
_entity_poly.type
_entity_poly.pdbx_seq_one_letter_code
_entity_poly.pdbx_strand_id
1 'polypeptide(L)'
;GLYGTYCEECPVGTYKDVEGSDACLCIPCPLQLLPNRADFIYVRGGATQPSCAYKCMSDKYRMPNCYTPLEELMYTFGGPWPFSLLLSCTLVLLALLLSTLRIKLVGSGGSYQTTNSIE
;
A
#
# COMPACT_ATOMS: atom_id res chain seq x y z
N GLY A 1 -6.74 -27.36 11.46
CA GLY A 1 -7.85 -27.19 12.41
C GLY A 1 -9.10 -27.91 11.93
N LEU A 2 -9.30 -29.14 12.40
CA LEU A 2 -10.53 -29.91 12.20
C LEU A 2 -11.09 -30.34 13.57
N TYR A 3 -12.40 -30.54 13.70
CA TYR A 3 -13.07 -31.09 14.90
C TYR A 3 -14.07 -32.20 14.47
N GLY A 4 -14.35 -33.21 15.30
CA GLY A 4 -14.94 -34.49 14.83
C GLY A 4 -16.47 -34.49 14.69
N THR A 5 -17.13 -35.58 14.30
CA THR A 5 -16.72 -37.01 14.28
C THR A 5 -16.28 -37.60 12.92
N TYR A 6 -16.37 -36.87 11.80
CA TYR A 6 -15.69 -37.22 10.53
C TYR A 6 -14.68 -36.13 10.09
N CYS A 7 -14.30 -35.25 11.03
CA CYS A 7 -13.48 -34.05 10.83
C CYS A 7 -14.18 -32.97 9.99
N GLU A 8 -15.00 -32.17 10.68
CA GLU A 8 -15.50 -30.88 10.21
C GLU A 8 -14.43 -29.79 10.36
N GLU A 9 -14.45 -28.81 9.47
CA GLU A 9 -13.51 -27.70 9.49
C GLU A 9 -13.92 -26.65 10.52
N CYS A 10 -12.95 -26.15 11.29
CA CYS A 10 -13.18 -24.99 12.13
C CYS A 10 -13.63 -23.78 11.26
N PRO A 11 -14.49 -22.89 11.77
CA PRO A 11 -14.98 -21.75 11.01
C PRO A 11 -13.84 -20.81 10.58
N VAL A 12 -14.06 -20.09 9.47
CA VAL A 12 -13.07 -19.13 8.94
C VAL A 12 -12.73 -18.08 10.00
N GLY A 13 -11.45 -17.74 10.13
CA GLY A 13 -10.97 -16.84 11.17
C GLY A 13 -10.77 -17.51 12.54
N THR A 14 -10.70 -18.84 12.57
CA THR A 14 -10.27 -19.59 13.75
C THR A 14 -9.12 -20.56 13.42
N TYR A 15 -8.34 -20.91 14.43
CA TYR A 15 -7.28 -21.92 14.38
C TYR A 15 -7.48 -22.93 15.51
N LYS A 16 -6.85 -24.09 15.37
CA LYS A 16 -6.86 -25.14 16.39
C LYS A 16 -5.51 -25.82 16.42
N ASP A 17 -4.82 -25.68 17.54
CA ASP A 17 -3.46 -26.15 17.79
C ASP A 17 -3.41 -27.45 18.62
N VAL A 18 -4.54 -27.86 19.20
CA VAL A 18 -4.67 -29.09 19.98
C VAL A 18 -5.54 -30.13 19.29
N GLU A 19 -5.16 -31.40 19.44
CA GLU A 19 -5.96 -32.53 18.96
C GLU A 19 -7.23 -32.69 19.79
N GLY A 20 -8.32 -33.10 19.15
CA GLY A 20 -9.59 -33.36 19.81
C GLY A 20 -10.78 -33.23 18.88
N SER A 21 -11.96 -33.62 19.35
CA SER A 21 -13.19 -33.56 18.55
C SER A 21 -14.09 -32.37 18.88
N ASP A 22 -13.80 -31.66 19.96
CA ASP A 22 -14.67 -30.60 20.47
C ASP A 22 -14.54 -29.32 19.62
N ALA A 23 -15.69 -28.69 19.33
CA ALA A 23 -15.79 -27.42 18.62
C ALA A 23 -15.23 -26.25 19.45
N CYS A 24 -15.22 -26.37 20.78
CA CYS A 24 -14.66 -25.36 21.68
C CYS A 24 -13.14 -25.18 21.52
N LEU A 25 -12.48 -26.10 20.81
CA LEU A 25 -11.05 -26.04 20.52
C LEU A 25 -10.72 -25.13 19.33
N CYS A 26 -11.73 -24.60 18.61
CA CYS A 26 -11.52 -23.61 17.55
C CYS A 26 -11.38 -22.21 18.18
N ILE A 27 -10.15 -21.68 18.19
CA ILE A 27 -9.77 -20.42 18.83
C ILE A 27 -9.76 -19.30 17.78
N PRO A 28 -10.31 -18.10 18.04
CA PRO A 28 -10.28 -16.98 17.09
C PRO A 28 -8.85 -16.53 16.78
N CYS A 29 -8.57 -16.25 15.51
CA CYS A 29 -7.27 -15.76 15.07
C CYS A 29 -7.06 -14.30 15.54
N PRO A 30 -5.82 -13.90 15.86
CA PRO A 30 -5.56 -12.55 16.33
C PRO A 30 -5.78 -11.52 15.21
N LEU A 31 -6.64 -10.53 15.46
CA LEU A 31 -6.90 -9.45 14.50
C LEU A 31 -5.68 -8.56 14.25
N GLN A 32 -4.71 -8.56 15.16
CA GLN A 32 -3.46 -7.79 15.02
C GLN A 32 -2.55 -8.31 13.90
N LEU A 33 -2.69 -9.58 13.52
CA LEU A 33 -1.96 -10.19 12.41
C LEU A 33 -2.66 -9.97 11.06
N LEU A 34 -3.92 -9.49 11.08
CA LEU A 34 -4.70 -9.26 9.88
C LEU A 34 -4.45 -7.82 9.40
N PRO A 35 -3.89 -7.62 8.18
CA PRO A 35 -3.67 -6.29 7.67
C PRO A 35 -4.99 -5.54 7.43
N ASN A 36 -4.92 -4.22 7.49
CA ASN A 36 -6.07 -3.37 7.15
C ASN A 36 -6.53 -3.67 5.72
N ARG A 37 -7.85 -3.88 5.53
CA ARG A 37 -8.46 -4.27 4.24
C ARG A 37 -8.16 -5.71 3.79
N ALA A 38 -7.92 -6.61 4.73
CA ALA A 38 -7.92 -8.05 4.51
C ALA A 38 -9.05 -8.75 5.26
N ASP A 39 -9.49 -9.88 4.71
CA ASP A 39 -10.42 -10.81 5.34
C ASP A 39 -9.78 -12.20 5.42
N PHE A 40 -10.12 -12.93 6.48
CA PHE A 40 -9.72 -14.33 6.59
C PHE A 40 -10.36 -15.14 5.46
N ILE A 41 -9.57 -16.03 4.87
CA ILE A 41 -10.04 -16.92 3.81
C ILE A 41 -10.17 -18.34 4.33
N TYR A 42 -11.09 -19.06 3.71
CA TYR A 42 -11.20 -20.49 3.89
C TYR A 42 -9.95 -21.19 3.36
N VAL A 43 -9.38 -22.07 4.18
CA VAL A 43 -8.30 -22.98 3.81
C VAL A 43 -8.69 -24.40 4.16
N ARG A 44 -8.51 -25.32 3.20
CA ARG A 44 -8.80 -26.73 3.39
C ARG A 44 -8.03 -27.29 4.57
N GLY A 45 -8.71 -27.95 5.49
CA GLY A 45 -8.13 -28.50 6.72
C GLY A 45 -7.97 -27.50 7.87
N GLY A 46 -8.31 -26.22 7.67
CA GLY A 46 -8.24 -25.16 8.69
C GLY A 46 -6.82 -24.81 9.16
N ALA A 47 -6.69 -23.79 10.01
CA ALA A 47 -5.39 -23.38 10.56
C ALA A 47 -5.00 -24.18 11.82
N THR A 48 -3.72 -24.47 11.98
CA THR A 48 -3.14 -25.08 13.22
C THR A 48 -2.30 -24.10 14.03
N GLN A 49 -2.10 -22.90 13.52
CA GLN A 49 -1.33 -21.82 14.14
C GLN A 49 -2.17 -20.55 14.16
N PRO A 50 -1.87 -19.60 15.07
CA PRO A 50 -2.59 -18.32 15.14
C PRO A 50 -2.45 -17.46 13.87
N SER A 51 -1.46 -17.73 13.01
CA SER A 51 -1.30 -17.08 11.70
C SER A 51 -2.26 -17.68 10.66
N CYS A 52 -3.51 -17.23 10.68
CA CYS A 52 -4.54 -17.71 9.76
C CYS A 52 -4.38 -17.11 8.37
N ALA A 53 -4.79 -17.87 7.35
CA ALA A 53 -4.72 -17.41 5.98
C ALA A 53 -5.72 -16.28 5.73
N TYR A 54 -5.29 -15.26 4.99
CA TYR A 54 -6.09 -14.11 4.65
C TYR A 54 -5.88 -13.73 3.17
N LYS A 55 -6.81 -12.95 2.64
CA LYS A 55 -6.68 -12.28 1.34
C LYS A 55 -7.18 -10.86 1.48
N CYS A 56 -6.63 -9.95 0.68
CA CYS A 56 -7.18 -8.61 0.57
C CYS A 56 -8.65 -8.64 0.07
N MET A 57 -9.48 -7.73 0.56
CA MET A 57 -10.92 -7.66 0.21
C MET A 57 -11.18 -7.52 -1.31
N SER A 58 -10.19 -7.07 -2.08
CA SER A 58 -10.29 -6.88 -3.53
C SER A 58 -8.93 -7.12 -4.19
N ASP A 59 -8.95 -7.59 -5.44
CA ASP A 59 -7.73 -7.76 -6.26
C ASP A 59 -7.04 -6.43 -6.62
N LYS A 60 -7.65 -5.29 -6.29
CA LYS A 60 -7.03 -3.95 -6.41
C LYS A 60 -5.89 -3.73 -5.40
N TYR A 61 -5.92 -4.45 -4.28
CA TYR A 61 -4.94 -4.34 -3.22
C TYR A 61 -3.87 -5.43 -3.39
N ARG A 62 -2.61 -5.10 -3.06
CA ARG A 62 -1.51 -6.06 -3.15
C ARG A 62 -1.18 -6.66 -1.80
N MET A 63 -1.09 -7.99 -1.76
CA MET A 63 -0.53 -8.70 -0.61
C MET A 63 0.98 -8.40 -0.48
N PRO A 64 1.56 -8.42 0.72
CA PRO A 64 0.97 -8.91 1.97
C PRO A 64 0.11 -7.89 2.75
N ASN A 65 0.39 -6.58 2.65
CA ASN A 65 -0.22 -5.58 3.54
C ASN A 65 -1.57 -5.01 3.03
N CYS A 66 -2.03 -5.45 1.86
CA CYS A 66 -3.26 -4.97 1.22
C CYS A 66 -3.26 -3.46 0.94
N TYR A 67 -2.07 -2.92 0.63
CA TYR A 67 -1.91 -1.55 0.18
C TYR A 67 -2.30 -1.37 -1.29
N THR A 68 -2.64 -0.14 -1.63
CA THR A 68 -2.78 0.25 -3.04
C THR A 68 -1.41 0.38 -3.72
N PRO A 69 -1.30 0.28 -5.06
CA PRO A 69 -0.03 0.43 -5.75
C PRO A 69 0.70 1.76 -5.46
N LEU A 70 -0.05 2.85 -5.26
CA LEU A 70 0.49 4.16 -4.89
C LEU A 70 0.99 4.18 -3.43
N GLU A 71 0.27 3.53 -2.53
CA GLU A 71 0.62 3.44 -1.11
C GLU A 71 1.89 2.61 -0.90
N GLU A 72 2.04 1.48 -1.61
CA GLU A 72 3.30 0.71 -1.68
C GLU A 72 4.46 1.59 -2.13
N LEU A 73 4.28 2.41 -3.18
CA LEU A 73 5.31 3.33 -3.64
C LEU A 73 5.68 4.33 -2.54
N MET A 74 4.68 4.94 -1.92
CA MET A 74 4.86 5.93 -0.85
C MET A 74 5.60 5.34 0.35
N TYR A 75 5.27 4.12 0.78
CA TYR A 75 5.97 3.42 1.86
C TYR A 75 7.36 2.92 1.45
N THR A 76 7.58 2.57 0.18
CA THR A 76 8.92 2.24 -0.34
C THR A 76 9.87 3.42 -0.23
N PHE A 77 9.37 4.65 -0.39
CA PHE A 77 10.14 5.89 -0.20
C PHE A 77 10.26 6.34 1.27
N GLY A 78 9.91 5.47 2.23
CA GLY A 78 10.01 5.77 3.66
C GLY A 78 8.74 6.37 4.27
N GLY A 79 7.62 6.33 3.54
CA GLY A 79 6.30 6.72 4.02
C GLY A 79 5.79 8.06 3.47
N PRO A 80 4.63 8.51 3.95
CA PRO A 80 3.96 9.70 3.42
C PRO A 80 4.78 10.99 3.57
N TRP A 81 5.50 11.12 4.68
CA TRP A 81 6.31 12.30 5.00
C TRP A 81 7.48 12.52 4.03
N PRO A 82 8.43 11.58 3.88
CA PRO A 82 9.53 11.77 2.93
C PRO A 82 9.03 11.85 1.49
N PHE A 83 8.00 11.08 1.12
CA PHE A 83 7.42 11.16 -0.23
C PHE A 83 6.86 12.55 -0.53
N SER A 84 6.13 13.16 0.41
CA SER A 84 5.62 14.52 0.28
C SER A 84 6.74 15.55 0.19
N LEU A 85 7.81 15.39 0.97
CA LEU A 85 8.97 16.29 0.93
C LEU A 85 9.70 16.19 -0.42
N LEU A 86 9.91 14.97 -0.91
CA LEU A 86 10.52 14.70 -2.21
C LEU A 86 9.71 15.33 -3.34
N LEU A 87 8.39 15.10 -3.36
CA LEU A 87 7.49 15.71 -4.36
C LEU A 87 7.47 17.24 -4.27
N SER A 88 7.47 17.81 -3.06
CA SER A 88 7.55 19.26 -2.90
C SER A 88 8.84 19.83 -3.49
N CYS A 89 9.98 19.20 -3.18
CA CYS A 89 11.28 19.59 -3.70
C CYS A 89 11.33 19.52 -5.24
N THR A 90 10.83 18.44 -5.84
CA THR A 90 10.81 18.31 -7.31
C THR A 90 9.94 19.37 -7.98
N LEU A 91 8.77 19.69 -7.40
CA LEU A 91 7.89 20.73 -7.91
C LEU A 91 8.51 22.13 -7.80
N VAL A 92 9.19 22.45 -6.70
CA VAL A 92 9.90 23.73 -6.54
C VAL A 92 11.03 23.87 -7.56
N LEU A 93 11.83 22.81 -7.75
CA LEU A 93 12.90 22.79 -8.76
C LEU A 93 12.33 22.96 -10.17
N LEU A 94 11.25 22.25 -10.51
CA LEU A 94 10.55 22.42 -11.79
C LEU A 94 10.05 23.86 -11.98
N ALA A 95 9.46 24.47 -10.96
CA ALA A 95 8.98 25.84 -11.02
C ALA A 95 10.13 26.85 -11.24
N LEU A 96 11.27 26.66 -10.58
CA LEU A 96 12.46 27.49 -10.76
C LEU A 96 13.05 27.34 -12.18
N LEU A 97 13.13 26.11 -12.71
CA LEU A 97 13.59 25.84 -14.07
C LEU A 97 12.67 26.49 -15.11
N LEU A 98 11.35 26.36 -14.94
CA LEU A 98 10.38 27.01 -15.82
C LEU A 98 10.46 28.54 -15.74
N SER A 99 10.68 29.10 -14.54
CA SER A 99 10.83 30.55 -14.34
C SER A 99 12.10 31.08 -15.00
N THR A 100 13.24 30.41 -14.81
CA THR A 100 14.50 30.81 -15.47
C THR A 100 14.42 30.66 -16.99
N LEU A 101 13.78 29.60 -17.50
CA LEU A 101 13.52 29.43 -18.92
C LEU A 101 12.63 30.55 -19.48
N ARG A 102 11.55 30.90 -18.77
CA ARG A 102 10.66 32.03 -19.14
C ARG A 102 11.44 33.35 -19.19
N ILE A 103 12.25 33.66 -18.18
CA ILE A 103 13.06 34.88 -18.14
C ILE A 103 14.08 34.90 -19.29
N LYS A 104 14.71 33.76 -19.61
CA LYS A 104 15.65 33.67 -20.73
C LYS A 104 14.96 33.82 -22.09
N LEU A 105 13.78 33.24 -22.28
CA LEU A 105 13.00 33.40 -23.52
C LEU A 105 12.47 34.82 -23.69
N VAL A 106 11.92 35.43 -22.64
CA VAL A 106 11.41 36.81 -22.66
C VAL A 106 12.57 37.82 -22.79
N GLY A 107 13.67 37.61 -22.07
CA GLY A 107 14.87 38.44 -22.17
C GLY A 107 15.55 38.36 -23.53
N SER A 108 15.53 37.19 -24.18
CA SER A 108 15.99 37.07 -25.57
C SER A 108 15.06 37.78 -26.55
N GLY A 109 13.74 37.83 -26.29
CA GLY A 109 12.80 38.63 -27.08
C GLY A 109 12.97 40.15 -26.91
N GLY A 110 13.42 40.60 -25.73
CA GLY A 110 13.73 42.01 -25.46
C GLY A 110 15.07 42.49 -26.03
N SER A 111 16.07 41.60 -26.14
CA SER A 111 17.39 41.98 -26.68
C SER A 111 17.41 42.20 -28.20
N TYR A 112 16.37 41.79 -28.93
CA TYR A 112 16.23 42.08 -30.37
C TYR A 112 15.57 43.44 -30.65
N GLN A 113 15.05 44.15 -29.65
CA GLN A 113 14.35 45.44 -29.83
C GLN A 113 15.22 46.68 -29.53
N THR A 114 16.45 46.52 -29.03
CA THR A 114 17.32 47.68 -28.71
C THR A 114 18.33 48.03 -29.82
N THR A 115 18.30 47.32 -30.96
CA THR A 115 19.23 47.58 -32.09
C THR A 115 18.51 47.98 -33.38
N ASN A 116 17.42 48.76 -33.29
CA ASN A 116 16.73 49.29 -34.49
C ASN A 116 16.14 50.70 -34.32
N SER A 117 16.72 51.54 -33.46
CA SER A 117 16.42 52.97 -33.42
C SER A 117 17.70 53.77 -33.51
N ILE A 118 18.27 53.75 -34.72
CA ILE A 118 19.11 54.82 -35.28
C ILE A 118 18.17 55.63 -36.18
N GLU A 119 17.73 56.80 -35.71
CA GLU A 119 17.63 58.05 -36.50
C GLU A 119 17.50 59.24 -35.53
#